data_AF-A0A373VUP9-F1
#
_entry.id   AF-A0A373VUP9-F1
#
_cell.length_a   1.000
_cell.length_b   1.000
_cell.length_c   1.000
_cell.angle_alpha   90.00
_cell.angle_beta   90.00
_cell.angle_gamma   90.00
#
_symmetry.space_group_name_H-M   'P 1'
#
loop_
_entity.id
_entity.type
_entity.pdbx_description
1 polymer ?
#
loop_
_entity_poly.entity_id
_entity_poly.type
_entity_poly.pdbx_seq_one_letter_code
_entity_poly.pdbx_strand_id
1 'polypeptide(L)'
;MKKTKEYLENRIKKLTDERKKCVSKYNSNRQKIIETNIIIERMKSISDEALEIFSPKFRETNTFNQHEIKELGTKIVTIAQINNELAENIKKIDKEISEINVCLKEISK
;
A
#
# COMPACT_ATOMS: atom_id res chain seq x y z
N MET A 1 -12.00 37.93 11.58
CA MET A 1 -11.57 36.67 10.92
C MET A 1 -11.41 35.46 11.86
N LYS A 2 -11.79 35.55 13.16
CA LYS A 2 -11.62 34.46 14.14
C LYS A 2 -12.29 33.13 13.72
N LYS A 3 -13.53 33.18 13.23
CA LYS A 3 -14.27 31.99 12.75
C LYS A 3 -13.59 31.31 11.55
N THR A 4 -13.03 32.09 10.62
CA THR A 4 -12.29 31.57 9.46
C THR A 4 -11.00 30.86 9.88
N LYS A 5 -10.24 31.46 10.80
CA LYS A 5 -9.02 30.86 11.35
C LYS A 5 -9.31 29.52 12.05
N GLU A 6 -10.31 29.51 12.92
CA GLU A 6 -10.72 28.30 13.66
C GLU A 6 -11.21 27.18 12.71
N TYR A 7 -11.93 27.54 11.65
CA TYR A 7 -12.33 26.59 10.60
C TYR A 7 -11.11 25.94 9.92
N LEU A 8 -10.13 26.75 9.50
CA LEU A 8 -8.93 26.28 8.82
C LEU A 8 -8.05 25.40 9.72
N GLU A 9 -7.89 25.77 11.00
CA GLU A 9 -7.18 24.96 12.00
C GLU A 9 -7.88 23.60 12.22
N ASN A 10 -9.21 23.59 12.29
CA ASN A 10 -9.99 22.35 12.39
C ASN A 10 -9.89 21.49 11.13
N ARG A 11 -9.82 22.10 9.93
CA ARG A 11 -9.61 21.37 8.67
C ARG A 11 -8.23 20.72 8.64
N ILE A 12 -7.17 21.41 9.07
CA ILE A 12 -5.82 20.83 9.19
C ILE A 12 -5.81 19.60 10.11
N LYS A 13 -6.49 19.67 11.28
CA LYS A 13 -6.57 18.52 12.20
C LYS A 13 -7.19 17.30 11.49
N LYS A 14 -8.34 17.48 10.83
CA LYS A 14 -9.01 16.39 10.09
C LYS A 14 -8.13 15.81 8.98
N LEU A 15 -7.52 16.67 8.18
CA LEU A 15 -6.61 16.27 7.10
C LEU A 15 -5.38 15.52 7.63
N THR A 16 -4.82 15.96 8.76
CA THR A 16 -3.67 15.30 9.39
C THR A 16 -4.01 13.89 9.86
N ASP A 17 -5.19 13.68 10.43
CA ASP A 17 -5.64 12.36 10.88
C ASP A 17 -5.96 11.44 9.70
N GLU A 18 -6.57 11.98 8.65
CA GLU A 18 -6.81 11.25 7.39
C GLU A 18 -5.49 10.82 6.75
N ARG A 19 -4.52 11.75 6.65
CA ARG A 19 -3.18 11.48 6.15
C ARG A 19 -2.50 10.35 6.92
N LYS A 20 -2.56 10.37 8.25
CA LYS A 20 -1.98 9.32 9.12
C LYS A 20 -2.58 7.95 8.79
N LYS A 21 -3.90 7.86 8.58
CA LYS A 21 -4.57 6.61 8.19
C LYS A 21 -4.09 6.14 6.82
N CYS A 22 -4.00 7.03 5.83
CA CYS A 22 -3.51 6.70 4.49
C CYS A 22 -2.05 6.20 4.52
N VAL A 23 -1.15 6.91 5.22
CA VAL A 23 0.26 6.54 5.34
C VAL A 23 0.43 5.20 6.05
N SER A 24 -0.30 4.99 7.15
CA SER A 24 -0.27 3.71 7.89
C SER A 24 -0.69 2.54 6.99
N LYS A 25 -1.80 2.70 6.25
CA LYS A 25 -2.26 1.67 5.32
C LYS A 25 -1.29 1.44 4.16
N TYR A 26 -0.75 2.51 3.59
CA TYR A 26 0.24 2.45 2.51
C TYR A 26 1.48 1.64 2.92
N ASN A 27 2.01 1.93 4.11
CA ASN A 27 3.18 1.22 4.65
C ASN A 27 2.87 -0.25 4.96
N SER A 28 1.71 -0.53 5.58
CA SER A 28 1.28 -1.91 5.84
C SER A 28 1.14 -2.72 4.55
N ASN A 29 0.56 -2.14 3.50
CA ASN A 29 0.43 -2.76 2.20
C ASN A 29 1.79 -3.02 1.53
N ARG A 30 2.76 -2.09 1.63
CA ARG A 30 4.12 -2.32 1.13
C ARG A 30 4.79 -3.51 1.83
N GLN A 31 4.64 -3.60 3.15
CA GLN A 31 5.17 -4.72 3.91
C GLN A 31 4.55 -6.05 3.46
N LYS A 32 3.23 -6.10 3.28
CA LYS A 32 2.53 -7.29 2.78
C LYS A 32 3.01 -7.72 1.38
N ILE A 33 3.27 -6.77 0.49
CA ILE A 33 3.82 -7.08 -0.84
C ILE A 33 5.19 -7.75 -0.71
N ILE A 34 6.07 -7.22 0.16
CA ILE A 34 7.41 -7.80 0.39
C ILE A 34 7.29 -9.22 0.94
N GLU A 35 6.47 -9.43 1.97
CA GLU A 35 6.26 -10.74 2.58
C GLU A 35 5.68 -11.76 1.59
N THR A 36 4.71 -11.33 0.78
CA THR A 36 4.09 -12.18 -0.25
C THR A 36 5.10 -12.56 -1.35
N ASN A 37 5.96 -11.62 -1.76
CA ASN A 37 7.04 -11.93 -2.70
C ASN A 37 8.03 -12.95 -2.12
N ILE A 38 8.41 -12.82 -0.84
CA ILE A 38 9.28 -13.81 -0.18
C ILE A 38 8.64 -15.21 -0.20
N ILE A 39 7.32 -15.30 0.04
CA ILE A 39 6.58 -16.57 -0.04
C ILE A 39 6.65 -17.13 -1.47
N ILE A 40 6.35 -16.32 -2.48
CA ILE A 40 6.41 -16.74 -3.89
C ILE A 40 7.80 -17.27 -4.25
N GLU A 41 8.88 -16.58 -3.88
CA GLU A 41 10.24 -17.02 -4.21
C GLU A 41 10.60 -18.34 -3.52
N ARG A 42 10.17 -18.54 -2.27
CA ARG A 42 10.34 -19.84 -1.58
C ARG A 42 9.60 -20.97 -2.30
N MET A 43 8.37 -20.72 -2.74
CA MET A 43 7.56 -21.72 -3.47
C MET A 43 8.18 -22.08 -4.82
N LYS A 44 8.79 -21.10 -5.52
CA LYS A 44 9.54 -21.34 -6.75
C LYS A 44 10.78 -22.20 -6.49
N SER A 45 11.60 -21.85 -5.49
CA SER A 45 12.80 -22.62 -5.12
C SER A 45 12.49 -24.08 -4.84
N ILE A 46 11.44 -24.37 -4.06
CA ILE A 46 11.01 -25.74 -3.76
C ILE A 46 10.58 -26.47 -5.03
N SER A 47 9.89 -25.79 -5.94
CA SER A 47 9.43 -26.38 -7.20
C SER A 47 10.59 -26.69 -8.14
N ASP A 48 11.62 -25.84 -8.17
CA ASP A 48 12.83 -26.04 -8.97
C ASP A 48 13.69 -27.20 -8.41
N GLU A 49 13.93 -27.22 -7.10
CA GLU A 49 14.67 -28.33 -6.44
C GLU A 49 13.98 -29.68 -6.61
N ALA A 50 12.64 -29.72 -6.55
CA ALA A 50 11.91 -30.97 -6.67
C ALA A 50 11.73 -31.44 -8.12
N LEU A 51 11.78 -30.54 -9.11
CA LEU A 51 11.87 -30.86 -10.55
C LEU A 51 13.12 -31.67 -10.88
N GLU A 52 14.23 -31.42 -10.18
CA GLU A 52 15.49 -32.14 -10.36
C GLU A 52 15.44 -33.58 -9.82
N ILE A 53 14.46 -33.91 -8.96
CA ILE A 53 14.53 -35.14 -8.15
C ILE A 53 13.47 -36.22 -8.54
N PHE A 54 12.16 -35.96 -8.78
CA PHE A 54 11.19 -37.10 -8.97
C PHE A 54 9.78 -36.90 -9.63
N SER A 55 9.27 -38.02 -10.21
CA SER A 55 7.92 -38.67 -10.31
C SER A 55 6.59 -37.96 -10.75
N PRO A 56 5.55 -38.71 -11.20
CA PRO A 56 4.22 -38.16 -11.58
C PRO A 56 3.44 -37.43 -10.46
N LYS A 57 3.55 -37.87 -9.19
CA LYS A 57 2.90 -37.18 -8.05
C LYS A 57 3.38 -35.74 -7.88
N PHE A 58 4.61 -35.46 -8.32
CA PHE A 58 5.18 -34.13 -8.29
C PHE A 58 4.59 -33.21 -9.37
N ARG A 59 4.14 -33.74 -10.52
CA ARG A 59 3.46 -32.93 -11.55
C ARG A 59 2.17 -32.30 -11.01
N GLU A 60 1.43 -33.02 -10.16
CA GLU A 60 0.22 -32.50 -9.50
C GLU A 60 0.56 -31.42 -8.47
N THR A 61 1.57 -31.64 -7.61
CA THR A 61 2.04 -30.64 -6.62
C THR A 61 2.61 -29.38 -7.28
N ASN A 62 3.37 -29.51 -8.36
CA ASN A 62 3.91 -28.37 -9.10
C ASN A 62 2.78 -27.54 -9.75
N THR A 63 1.76 -28.20 -10.29
CA THR A 63 0.57 -27.51 -10.85
C THR A 63 -0.17 -26.73 -9.76
N PHE A 64 -0.29 -27.28 -8.56
CA PHE A 64 -0.86 -26.60 -7.40
C PHE A 64 -0.02 -25.37 -6.97
N ASN A 65 1.30 -25.52 -6.84
CA ASN A 65 2.20 -24.42 -6.49
C ASN A 65 2.14 -23.28 -7.52
N GLN A 66 2.06 -23.59 -8.81
CA GLN A 66 1.90 -22.60 -9.88
C GLN A 66 0.59 -21.82 -9.76
N HIS A 67 -0.50 -22.50 -9.42
CA HIS A 67 -1.79 -21.87 -9.18
C HIS A 67 -1.72 -20.91 -7.98
N GLU A 68 -1.18 -21.36 -6.85
CA GLU A 68 -1.04 -20.52 -5.66
C GLU A 68 -0.12 -19.32 -5.91
N ILE A 69 1.01 -19.49 -6.60
CA ILE A 69 1.91 -18.38 -7.01
C ILE A 69 1.13 -17.35 -7.85
N LYS A 70 0.29 -17.80 -8.79
CA LYS A 70 -0.52 -16.92 -9.63
C LYS A 70 -1.57 -16.15 -8.81
N GLU A 71 -2.22 -16.80 -7.85
CA GLU A 71 -3.15 -16.12 -6.94
C GLU A 71 -2.45 -15.07 -6.06
N LEU A 72 -1.29 -15.42 -5.50
CA LEU A 72 -0.48 -14.49 -4.70
C LEU A 72 -0.01 -13.30 -5.55
N GLY A 73 0.42 -13.54 -6.79
CA GLY A 73 0.77 -12.48 -7.74
C GLY A 73 -0.42 -11.55 -8.03
N THR A 74 -1.61 -12.11 -8.21
CA THR A 74 -2.84 -11.31 -8.39
C THR A 74 -3.14 -10.46 -7.16
N LYS A 75 -3.00 -11.02 -5.95
CA LYS A 75 -3.16 -10.26 -4.68
C LYS A 75 -2.16 -9.11 -4.58
N ILE A 76 -0.90 -9.32 -4.96
CA ILE A 76 0.13 -8.27 -4.99
C ILE A 76 -0.29 -7.13 -5.92
N VAL A 77 -0.75 -7.43 -7.14
CA VAL A 77 -1.19 -6.42 -8.10
C VAL A 77 -2.33 -5.57 -7.52
N THR A 78 -3.34 -6.20 -6.92
CA THR A 78 -4.45 -5.49 -6.28
C THR A 78 -3.97 -4.59 -5.14
N ILE A 79 -3.09 -5.08 -4.27
CA ILE A 79 -2.53 -4.27 -3.16
C ILE A 79 -1.71 -3.10 -3.70
N ALA A 80 -0.95 -3.31 -4.79
CA ALA A 80 -0.16 -2.27 -5.43
C ALA A 80 -1.05 -1.16 -6.03
N GLN A 81 -2.16 -1.53 -6.68
CA GLN A 81 -3.15 -0.57 -7.18
C GLN A 81 -3.74 0.28 -6.05
N ILE A 82 -4.17 -0.35 -4.95
CA ILE A 82 -4.66 0.36 -3.76
C ILE A 82 -3.57 1.31 -3.21
N ASN A 83 -2.31 0.91 -3.24
CA ASN A 83 -1.21 1.77 -2.79
C ASN A 83 -0.96 2.98 -3.69
N ASN A 84 -1.17 2.85 -5.00
CA ASN A 84 -1.10 3.99 -5.89
C ASN A 84 -2.19 5.02 -5.57
N GLU A 85 -3.42 4.57 -5.32
CA GLU A 85 -4.52 5.43 -4.90
C GLU A 85 -4.24 6.11 -3.56
N LEU A 86 -3.72 5.36 -2.58
CA LEU A 86 -3.31 5.92 -1.29
C LEU A 86 -2.21 6.98 -1.43
N ALA A 87 -1.22 6.76 -2.31
CA ALA A 87 -0.15 7.71 -2.57
C ALA A 87 -0.70 9.01 -3.17
N GLU A 88 -1.63 8.92 -4.13
CA GLU A 88 -2.29 10.10 -4.70
C GLU A 88 -3.14 10.84 -3.66
N ASN A 89 -3.85 10.13 -2.78
CA ASN A 89 -4.61 10.75 -1.69
C ASN A 89 -3.69 11.49 -0.70
N ILE A 90 -2.55 10.90 -0.34
CA ILE A 90 -1.55 11.56 0.52
C ILE A 90 -1.06 12.85 -0.14
N LYS A 91 -0.72 12.82 -1.44
CA LYS A 91 -0.28 14.02 -2.18
C LYS A 91 -1.34 15.13 -2.18
N LYS A 92 -2.61 14.78 -2.41
CA LYS A 92 -3.73 15.74 -2.39
C LYS A 92 -3.89 16.38 -1.01
N ILE A 93 -3.85 15.57 0.05
CA ILE A 93 -3.94 16.05 1.43
C ILE A 93 -2.76 16.97 1.75
N ASP A 94 -1.54 16.59 1.38
CA ASP A 94 -0.34 17.39 1.62
C ASP A 94 -0.40 18.75 0.91
N LYS A 95 -0.92 18.77 -0.32
CA LYS A 95 -1.19 20.01 -1.06
C LYS A 95 -2.22 20.89 -0.35
N GLU A 96 -3.36 20.33 0.06
CA GLU A 96 -4.42 21.09 0.74
C GLU A 96 -3.92 21.67 2.08
N ILE A 97 -3.19 20.89 2.88
CA ILE A 97 -2.57 21.37 4.12
C ILE A 97 -1.61 22.53 3.83
N SER A 98 -0.79 22.43 2.79
CA SER A 98 0.14 23.51 2.39
C SER A 98 -0.61 24.79 2.06
N GLU A 99 -1.67 24.70 1.25
CA GLU A 99 -2.52 25.85 0.87
C GLU A 99 -3.20 26.48 2.09
N ILE A 100 -3.77 25.68 2.99
CA ILE A 100 -4.38 26.19 4.23
C ILE A 100 -3.34 26.91 5.10
N ASN A 101 -2.12 26.39 5.19
CA ASN A 101 -1.05 27.03 5.95
C ASN A 101 -0.65 28.40 5.37
N VAL A 102 -0.68 28.57 4.04
CA VAL A 102 -0.48 29.88 3.39
C VAL A 102 -1.61 30.83 3.80
N CYS A 103 -2.87 30.42 3.68
CA CYS A 103 -4.02 31.22 4.09
C CYS A 103 -3.95 31.64 5.57
N LEU A 104 -3.60 30.71 6.47
CA LEU A 104 -3.48 31.00 7.91
C LEU A 104 -2.40 32.05 8.21
N LYS A 105 -1.29 32.03 7.47
CA LYS A 105 -0.23 33.05 7.57
C LYS A 105 -0.72 34.42 7.12
N GLU A 106 -1.48 34.49 6.03
CA GLU A 106 -2.04 35.75 5.52
C GLU A 106 -3.07 36.35 6.46
N ILE A 107 -3.94 35.52 7.04
CA ILE A 107 -4.98 35.96 7.99
C ILE A 107 -4.38 36.42 9.33
N SER A 108 -3.16 35.98 9.65
CA SER A 108 -2.48 36.33 10.90
C SER A 108 -1.52 37.53 10.76
N LYS A 109 -1.40 38.11 9.55
CA LYS A 109 -0.74 39.39 9.30
C LYS A 109 -1.72 40.54 9.57
#